data_AF-A0A357G022-F1
#
_entry.id   AF-A0A357G022-F1
#
_cell.length_a   1.000
_cell.length_b   1.000
_cell.length_c   1.000
_cell.angle_alpha   90.00
_cell.angle_beta   90.00
_cell.angle_gamma   90.00
#
_symmetry.space_group_name_H-M   'P 1'
#
loop_
_entity.id
_entity.type
_entity.pdbx_description
1 polymer ?
#
loop_
_entity_poly.entity_id
_entity_poly.type
_entity_poly.pdbx_seq_one_letter_code
_entity_poly.pdbx_strand_id
1 'polypeptide(L)' 'QGQTVIVPRTDLSVNAGDDVKLAMLETGVTLQDLVTGLNRLGMQPRDIITILQAIKAAGALQAEIEVM' A
#
# COMPACT_ATOMS: atom_id res chain seq x y z
N GLN A 1 -26.86 -54.10 18.06
CA GLN A 1 -25.99 -53.52 19.09
C GLN A 1 -24.91 -52.73 18.36
N GLY A 2 -24.78 -51.42 18.59
CA GLY A 2 -23.73 -50.62 17.96
C GLY A 2 -22.50 -50.61 18.85
N GLN A 3 -21.34 -50.99 18.31
CA GLN A 3 -20.04 -50.90 19.00
C GLN A 3 -19.35 -49.60 18.58
N THR A 4 -18.99 -48.75 19.53
CA THR A 4 -18.14 -47.60 19.27
C THR A 4 -16.69 -48.08 19.18
N VAL A 5 -15.95 -47.58 18.18
CA VAL A 5 -14.52 -47.82 18.02
C VAL A 5 -13.77 -46.51 18.26
N ILE A 6 -12.62 -46.59 18.93
CA ILE A 6 -11.79 -45.41 19.19
C ILE A 6 -11.03 -45.08 17.90
N VAL A 7 -11.32 -43.90 17.34
CA VAL A 7 -10.54 -43.34 16.22
C VAL A 7 -9.41 -42.47 16.76
N PRO A 8 -8.21 -42.45 16.14
CA PRO A 8 -7.15 -41.53 16.53
C PRO A 8 -7.61 -40.10 16.31
N ARG A 9 -7.69 -39.32 17.40
CA ARG A 9 -7.93 -37.87 17.31
C ARG A 9 -6.57 -37.20 17.09
N THR A 10 -6.41 -36.57 15.94
CA THR A 10 -5.23 -35.74 15.66
C THR A 10 -5.46 -34.36 16.27
N ASP A 11 -4.74 -34.05 17.35
CA ASP A 11 -4.67 -32.69 17.89
C ASP A 11 -3.60 -31.90 17.11
N LEU A 12 -4.05 -30.97 16.27
CA LEU A 12 -3.19 -30.06 15.52
C LEU A 12 -2.94 -28.82 16.37
N SER A 13 -1.74 -28.71 16.95
CA SER A 13 -1.29 -27.49 17.61
C SER A 13 -0.47 -26.66 16.62
N VAL A 14 -1.00 -25.51 16.21
CA VAL A 14 -0.31 -24.57 15.30
C VAL A 14 0.61 -23.69 16.16
N ASN A 15 1.91 -23.94 16.08
CA ASN A 15 2.92 -23.10 16.73
C ASN A 15 3.23 -21.92 15.79
N ALA A 16 2.58 -20.78 16.03
CA ALA A 16 2.98 -19.51 15.43
C ALA A 16 4.28 -19.06 16.11
N GLY A 17 5.41 -19.65 15.70
CA GLY A 17 6.72 -19.30 16.23
C GLY A 17 7.00 -17.81 16.10
N ASP A 18 7.93 -17.30 16.89
CA ASP A 18 8.32 -15.88 17.01
C ASP A 18 8.78 -15.21 15.69
N ASP A 19 8.77 -15.95 14.57
CA ASP A 19 9.12 -15.50 13.22
C ASP A 19 7.89 -15.26 12.32
N VAL A 20 6.75 -14.87 12.91
CA VAL A 20 5.65 -14.28 12.13
C VAL A 20 6.09 -12.89 11.65
N LYS A 21 6.80 -12.87 10.52
CA LYS A 21 7.15 -11.63 9.82
C LYS A 21 5.89 -11.06 9.19
N LEU A 22 5.17 -10.25 9.95
CA LEU A 22 4.12 -9.38 9.42
C LEU A 22 4.80 -8.34 8.51
N ALA A 23 4.84 -8.61 7.21
CA ALA A 23 5.28 -7.63 6.23
C ALA A 23 4.20 -6.54 6.12
N MET A 24 4.52 -5.34 6.57
CA MET A 24 3.65 -4.19 6.37
C MET A 24 3.72 -3.83 4.87
N LEU A 25 2.65 -4.10 4.12
CA LEU A 25 2.54 -3.62 2.75
C LEU A 25 2.31 -2.10 2.80
N GLU A 26 3.20 -1.33 2.19
CA GLU A 26 2.95 0.09 1.95
C GLU A 26 1.83 0.23 0.93
N THR A 27 0.61 0.45 1.42
CA THR A 27 -0.54 0.74 0.58
C THR A 27 -0.55 2.24 0.27
N GLY A 28 -0.07 2.61 -0.91
CA GLY A 28 -0.15 4.00 -1.37
C GLY A 28 0.70 4.24 -2.61
N VAL A 29 0.28 5.21 -3.42
CA VAL A 29 1.15 5.80 -4.44
C VAL A 29 1.84 7.00 -3.83
N THR A 30 3.16 7.12 -4.01
CA THR A 30 3.87 8.31 -3.54
C THR A 30 3.64 9.48 -4.52
N LEU A 31 3.86 10.70 -4.05
CA LEU A 31 3.86 11.87 -4.94
C LEU A 31 4.92 11.74 -6.05
N GLN A 32 6.05 11.10 -5.73
CA GLN A 32 7.11 10.82 -6.69
C GLN A 32 6.66 9.87 -7.80
N ASP A 33 5.87 8.85 -7.47
CA ASP A 33 5.31 7.92 -8.45
C ASP A 33 4.35 8.62 -9.41
N LEU A 34 3.51 9.51 -8.89
CA LEU A 34 2.60 10.33 -9.69
C LEU A 34 3.37 11.21 -10.67
N VAL A 35 4.34 12.00 -10.19
CA VAL A 35 5.15 12.91 -11.01
C VAL A 35 5.94 12.12 -12.06
N THR A 36 6.50 10.98 -11.68
CA THR A 36 7.23 10.11 -12.61
C THR A 36 6.31 9.55 -13.69
N GLY A 37 5.08 9.15 -13.34
CA GLY A 37 4.08 8.71 -14.29
C GLY A 37 3.69 9.79 -15.31
N LEU A 38 3.40 11.00 -14.82
CA LEU A 38 3.05 12.13 -15.69
C LEU A 38 4.21 12.56 -16.60
N ASN A 39 5.44 12.57 -16.08
CA ASN A 39 6.65 12.83 -16.87
C ASN A 39 6.84 11.79 -17.99
N ARG A 40 6.62 10.51 -17.69
CA ARG A 40 6.70 9.41 -18.70
C ARG A 40 5.64 9.52 -19.79
N LEU A 41 4.50 10.13 -19.49
CA LEU A 41 3.45 10.44 -20.47
C LEU A 41 3.79 11.67 -21.35
N GLY A 42 4.97 12.28 -21.17
CA GLY A 42 5.42 13.42 -21.97
C GLY A 42 4.81 14.74 -21.54
N MET A 43 4.23 14.82 -20.34
CA MET A 43 3.65 16.03 -19.80
C MET A 43 4.74 17.06 -19.50
N GLN A 44 4.47 18.34 -19.79
CA GLN A 44 5.47 19.38 -19.56
C GLN A 44 5.55 19.73 -18.08
N PRO A 45 6.72 20.13 -17.56
CA PRO A 45 6.89 20.47 -16.13
C PRO A 45 5.88 21.51 -15.64
N ARG A 46 5.53 22.50 -16.47
CA ARG A 46 4.53 23.53 -16.15
C ARG A 46 3.12 22.96 -15.91
N ASP A 47 2.74 21.92 -16.66
CA ASP A 47 1.42 21.29 -16.55
C ASP A 47 1.36 20.44 -15.28
N ILE A 48 2.47 19.76 -14.96
CA ILE A 48 2.62 19.02 -13.70
C ILE A 48 2.51 19.98 -12.50
N ILE A 49 3.20 21.12 -12.54
CA ILE A 49 3.11 22.15 -11.49
C ILE A 49 1.65 22.64 -11.33
N THR A 50 0.95 22.86 -12.44
CA THR A 50 -0.46 23.28 -12.43
C THR A 50 -1.36 22.24 -11.76
N ILE A 51 -1.15 20.95 -12.06
CA ILE A 51 -1.87 19.85 -11.41
C ILE A 51 -1.57 19.82 -9.90
N LEU A 52 -0.30 19.94 -9.50
CA LEU A 52 0.09 19.97 -8.09
C LEU A 52 -0.52 21.15 -7.33
N GLN A 53 -0.59 22.32 -7.96
CA GLN A 53 -1.26 23.51 -7.41
C GLN A 53 -2.77 23.27 -7.26
N ALA A 54 -3.42 22.63 -8.23
CA ALA A 54 -4.83 22.28 -8.14
C ALA A 54 -5.11 21.28 -7.02
N ILE A 55 -4.25 20.27 -6.83
CA ILE A 55 -4.35 19.30 -5.74
C ILE A 55 -4.14 19.99 -4.38
N LYS A 56 -3.18 20.92 -4.27
CA LYS A 56 -2.99 21.76 -3.08
C LYS A 56 -4.24 22.60 -2.79
N ALA A 57 -4.80 23.26 -3.79
CA ALA A 57 -6.01 24.09 -3.65
C ALA A 57 -7.25 23.27 -3.26
N ALA A 58 -7.32 22.00 -3.69
CA ALA A 58 -8.35 21.06 -3.27
C ALA A 58 -8.17 20.53 -1.83
N GLY A 59 -7.08 20.91 -1.15
CA GLY A 59 -6.74 20.43 0.20
C GLY A 59 -6.22 18.99 0.23
N ALA A 60 -5.96 18.39 -0.94
CA ALA A 60 -5.48 17.01 -1.05
C ALA A 60 -3.95 16.88 -0.94
N LEU A 61 -3.24 18.01 -0.93
CA LEU A 61 -1.78 18.07 -0.76
C LEU A 61 -1.41 19.14 0.27
N GLN A 62 -0.84 18.71 1.39
CA GLN A 62 -0.32 19.58 2.44
C GLN A 62 1.18 19.83 2.20
N ALA A 63 1.50 20.76 1.29
CA ALA A 63 2.89 21.11 0.97
C ALA A 63 3.02 22.53 0.40
N GLU A 64 4.25 23.05 0.40
CA GLU A 64 4.63 24.24 -0.34
C GLU A 64 5.32 23.86 -1.65
N ILE A 65 4.98 24.56 -2.73
CA ILE A 65 5.55 24.34 -4.06
C ILE A 65 6.48 25.52 -4.35
N GLU A 66 7.78 25.23 -4.47
CA GLU A 66 8.80 26.21 -4.85
C GLU A 66 9.15 26.04 -6.34
N VAL A 67 9.26 27.15 -7.06
CA VAL A 67 9.65 27.17 -8.49
C VAL A 67 10.88 28.08 -8.60
N MET A 68 12.03 27.51 -8.96
CA MET A 68 13.29 28.24 -9.18
C MET A 68 13.47 28.60 -10.65
#